data_AF-A0A2S2PR10-F1
#
_entry.id   AF-A0A2S2PR10-F1
#
_cell.length_a   1.000
_cell.length_b   1.000
_cell.length_c   1.000
_cell.angle_alpha   90.00
_cell.angle_beta   90.00
_cell.angle_gamma   90.00
#
_symmetry.space_group_name_H-M   'P 1'
#
loop_
_entity.id
_entity.type
_entity.pdbx_description
1 polymer ?
#
loop_
_entity_poly.entity_id
_entity_poly.type
_entity_poly.pdbx_seq_one_letter_code
_entity_poly.pdbx_strand_id
1 'polypeptide(L)'
;MSVLNHMCDDQPECPLCMEAFEVDDLNFFPCTCGYQICRFCWHRIRTDENGLCPACRKPYPEDPADFKPLSREEVAKLKAEKRHKHQQKKNKITEDRKVLNNMRVLQKNLVFVVGLPNRISEAETLKKHEYFGKFGKILKVVINQSTSYIGTQGPSASAYVTYSRCEDALRAILAVNNVIIDNRVLKASLGTTKYCSNFMKNQPCPKTDCMYLHEMGEPEASFTKDEMQQGKHQEYEKKLYEQYNVVLRYVITGLEVSHF
;
A
#
# COMPACT_ATOMS: atom_id res chain seq x y z
N MET A 1 -5.79 -14.17 2.75
CA MET A 1 -4.79 -14.66 3.71
C MET A 1 -3.92 -13.48 4.13
N SER A 2 -4.23 -12.90 5.29
CA SER A 2 -3.59 -11.70 5.82
C SER A 2 -2.44 -12.11 6.75
N VAL A 3 -1.25 -12.28 6.19
CA VAL A 3 0.00 -12.48 6.92
C VAL A 3 0.63 -11.13 7.26
N LEU A 4 -0.04 -10.30 8.05
CA LEU A 4 0.57 -9.09 8.65
C LEU A 4 -0.10 -8.81 10.00
N ASN A 5 0.33 -9.55 11.03
CA ASN A 5 0.47 -9.05 12.40
C ASN A 5 0.97 -10.20 13.29
N HIS A 6 2.26 -10.49 13.18
CA HIS A 6 2.98 -11.17 14.26
C HIS A 6 4.41 -10.65 14.31
N MET A 7 4.53 -9.40 14.75
CA MET A 7 5.76 -8.96 15.41
C MET A 7 5.36 -8.84 16.87
N CYS A 8 5.65 -9.92 17.60
CA CYS A 8 5.47 -10.09 19.04
C CYS A 8 5.74 -8.77 19.78
N ASP A 9 4.70 -8.20 20.36
CA ASP A 9 4.87 -7.26 21.46
C ASP A 9 5.32 -8.14 22.62
N ASP A 10 6.63 -8.24 22.83
CA ASP A 10 7.28 -9.01 23.89
C ASP A 10 7.06 -8.30 25.25
N GLN A 11 5.80 -7.91 25.53
CA GLN A 11 5.41 -7.42 26.84
C GLN A 11 5.28 -8.63 27.75
N PRO A 12 5.89 -8.61 28.94
CA PRO A 12 5.69 -9.68 29.90
C PRO A 12 4.21 -9.70 30.32
N GLU A 13 3.60 -10.87 30.27
CA GLU A 13 2.18 -11.12 30.60
C GLU A 13 2.05 -11.93 31.88
N CYS A 14 0.94 -11.72 32.59
CA CYS A 14 0.61 -12.52 33.75
C CYS A 14 0.27 -13.96 33.34
N PRO A 15 0.95 -14.98 33.88
CA PRO A 15 0.72 -16.38 33.49
C PRO A 15 -0.64 -16.93 33.96
N LEU A 16 -1.39 -16.19 34.79
CA LEU A 16 -2.69 -16.61 35.33
C LEU A 16 -3.88 -16.03 34.56
N CYS A 17 -3.80 -14.76 34.14
CA CYS A 17 -4.88 -14.10 33.41
C CYS A 17 -4.56 -13.83 31.93
N MET A 18 -3.31 -14.07 31.50
CA MET A 18 -2.85 -13.80 30.13
C MET A 18 -3.01 -12.32 29.72
N GLU A 19 -2.98 -11.41 30.69
CA GLU A 19 -3.01 -9.97 30.46
C GLU A 19 -1.59 -9.39 30.61
N ALA A 20 -1.27 -8.38 29.80
CA ALA A 20 0.01 -7.67 29.86
C ALA A 20 0.19 -6.98 31.22
N PHE A 21 1.40 -7.05 31.77
CA PHE A 21 1.69 -6.37 33.03
C PHE A 21 1.59 -4.85 32.88
N GLU A 22 0.88 -4.22 33.82
CA GLU A 22 0.96 -2.79 34.02
C GLU A 22 2.35 -2.38 34.52
N VAL A 23 2.71 -1.11 34.35
CA VAL A 23 4.04 -0.59 34.74
C VAL A 23 4.40 -0.94 36.18
N ASP A 24 3.41 -0.94 37.07
CA ASP A 24 3.61 -1.22 38.49
C ASP A 24 3.79 -2.72 38.78
N ASP A 25 3.35 -3.61 37.88
CA ASP A 25 3.41 -5.06 38.02
C ASP A 25 4.72 -5.67 37.46
N LEU A 26 5.48 -4.90 36.68
CA LEU A 26 6.76 -5.33 36.07
C LEU A 26 7.81 -5.74 37.10
N ASN A 27 7.77 -5.17 38.30
CA ASN A 27 8.69 -5.46 39.41
C ASN A 27 7.96 -6.08 40.61
N PHE A 28 6.79 -6.69 40.41
CA PHE A 28 5.99 -7.26 41.47
C PHE A 28 6.19 -8.78 41.58
N PHE A 29 6.97 -9.19 42.58
CA PHE A 29 7.25 -10.60 42.88
C PHE A 29 6.70 -10.94 44.27
N PRO A 30 5.43 -11.38 44.37
CA PRO A 30 4.81 -11.59 45.67
C PRO A 30 5.39 -12.78 46.44
N CYS A 31 6.06 -13.72 45.76
CA CYS A 31 6.67 -14.89 46.39
C CYS A 31 8.19 -14.87 46.27
N THR A 32 8.88 -15.35 47.31
CA THR A 32 10.35 -15.55 47.36
C THR A 32 10.88 -16.55 46.33
N CYS A 33 10.01 -17.33 45.68
CA CYS A 33 10.41 -18.21 44.58
C CYS A 33 10.61 -17.50 43.24
N GLY A 34 10.35 -16.19 43.17
CA GLY A 34 10.51 -15.40 41.94
C GLY A 34 9.38 -15.54 40.92
N TYR A 35 8.28 -16.20 41.28
CA TYR A 35 7.12 -16.34 40.40
C TYR A 35 6.33 -15.03 40.30
N GLN A 36 6.36 -14.42 39.12
CA GLN A 36 5.69 -13.14 38.81
C GLN A 36 4.25 -13.36 38.38
N ILE A 37 3.33 -12.63 39.00
CA ILE A 37 1.89 -12.59 38.68
C ILE A 37 1.39 -11.15 38.85
N CYS A 38 0.27 -10.77 38.24
CA CYS A 38 -0.24 -9.40 38.38
C CYS A 38 -0.86 -9.19 39.77
N ARG A 39 -1.00 -7.93 40.20
CA ARG A 39 -1.58 -7.59 41.50
C ARG A 39 -3.00 -8.13 41.70
N PHE A 40 -3.82 -8.11 40.64
CA PHE A 40 -5.20 -8.62 40.72
C PHE A 40 -5.23 -10.13 40.99
N CYS A 41 -4.38 -10.90 40.30
CA CYS A 41 -4.29 -12.33 40.53
C CYS A 41 -3.74 -12.65 41.92
N TRP A 42 -2.73 -11.91 42.39
CA TRP A 42 -2.24 -12.07 43.76
C TRP A 42 -3.31 -11.76 44.81
N HIS A 43 -4.08 -10.68 44.63
CA HIS A 43 -5.18 -10.33 45.53
C HIS A 43 -6.23 -11.45 45.57
N ARG A 44 -6.68 -11.90 44.39
CA ARG A 44 -7.67 -12.98 44.25
C ARG A 44 -7.21 -14.28 44.93
N ILE A 45 -5.95 -14.69 44.73
CA ILE A 45 -5.42 -15.92 45.36
C ILE A 45 -5.44 -15.81 46.89
N ARG A 46 -5.17 -14.61 47.43
CA ARG A 46 -5.08 -14.38 48.87
C ARG A 46 -6.45 -14.22 49.55
N THR A 47 -7.46 -13.71 48.84
CA THR A 47 -8.79 -13.45 49.41
C THR A 47 -9.79 -14.57 49.11
N ASP A 48 -9.74 -15.11 47.90
CA ASP A 48 -10.80 -15.98 47.36
C ASP A 48 -10.34 -17.45 47.20
N GLU A 49 -9.02 -17.70 47.28
CA GLU A 49 -8.43 -19.02 47.13
C GLU A 49 -7.58 -19.41 48.36
N ASN A 50 -6.67 -20.36 48.20
CA ASN A 50 -5.90 -20.96 49.30
C ASN A 50 -4.72 -20.11 49.81
N GLY A 51 -4.47 -18.93 49.23
CA GLY A 51 -3.35 -18.06 49.61
C GLY A 51 -1.95 -18.61 49.33
N LEU A 52 -1.83 -19.70 48.55
CA LEU A 52 -0.55 -20.34 48.23
C LEU A 52 -0.06 -19.91 46.85
N CYS A 53 1.26 -19.75 46.71
CA CYS A 53 1.87 -19.45 45.43
C CYS A 53 1.61 -20.59 44.41
N PRO A 54 1.12 -20.30 43.19
CA PRO A 54 0.85 -21.33 42.18
C PRO A 54 2.07 -22.15 41.77
N ALA A 55 3.27 -21.56 41.83
CA ALA A 55 4.51 -22.22 41.43
C ALA A 55 5.10 -23.10 42.55
N CYS A 56 5.28 -22.56 43.75
CA CYS A 56 6.01 -23.25 44.83
C CYS A 56 5.11 -23.79 45.95
N ARG A 57 3.80 -23.50 45.90
CA ARG A 57 2.77 -23.89 46.88
C ARG A 57 3.04 -23.45 48.32
N LYS A 58 3.95 -22.50 48.53
CA LYS A 58 4.21 -21.88 49.83
C LYS A 58 3.25 -20.71 50.05
N PRO A 59 2.85 -20.44 51.30
CA PRO A 59 2.10 -19.22 51.61
C PRO A 59 2.91 -17.99 51.22
N TYR A 60 2.22 -16.96 50.73
CA TYR A 60 2.86 -15.68 50.48
C TYR A 60 3.32 -15.05 51.81
N PRO A 61 4.49 -14.40 51.86
CA PRO A 61 4.90 -13.61 53.03
C PRO A 61 3.92 -12.44 53.29
N GLU A 62 3.84 -11.97 54.55
CA GLU A 62 2.92 -10.89 54.96
C GLU A 62 3.15 -9.60 54.15
N ASP A 63 4.42 -9.28 53.91
CA ASP A 63 4.85 -8.29 52.94
C ASP A 63 5.38 -8.99 51.67
N PRO A 64 5.07 -8.50 50.46
CA PRO A 64 5.56 -9.12 49.24
C PRO A 64 7.11 -9.16 49.24
N ALA A 65 7.65 -10.35 48.98
CA ALA A 65 9.06 -10.71 49.22
C ALA A 65 10.09 -9.74 48.62
N ASP A 66 9.81 -9.23 47.42
CA ASP A 66 10.60 -8.21 46.76
C ASP A 66 9.66 -7.18 46.13
N PHE A 67 9.05 -6.34 46.98
CA PHE A 67 8.34 -5.15 46.51
C PHE A 67 9.26 -3.93 46.53
N LYS A 68 9.91 -3.67 45.39
CA LYS A 68 10.50 -2.35 45.12
C LYS A 68 9.58 -1.62 44.15
N PRO A 69 8.66 -0.76 44.65
CA PRO A 69 7.91 0.10 43.75
C PRO A 69 8.91 0.92 42.95
N LEU A 70 8.73 0.94 41.62
CA LEU A 70 9.46 1.86 40.77
C LEU A 70 9.31 3.27 41.35
N SER A 71 10.41 4.00 41.45
CA SER A 71 10.36 5.38 41.93
C SER A 71 9.44 6.20 41.02
N ARG A 72 8.88 7.29 41.57
CA ARG A 72 8.06 8.22 40.78
C ARG A 72 8.81 8.70 39.54
N GLU A 73 10.13 8.83 39.61
CA GLU A 73 11.00 9.18 38.49
C GLU A 73 11.11 8.06 37.44
N GLU A 74 11.29 6.79 37.85
CA GLU A 74 11.37 5.65 36.93
C GLU A 74 10.04 5.40 36.21
N VAL A 75 8.91 5.48 36.93
CA VAL A 75 7.57 5.40 36.32
C VAL A 75 7.34 6.54 35.33
N ALA A 76 7.77 7.77 35.66
CA ALA A 76 7.66 8.91 34.76
C ALA A 76 8.51 8.74 33.50
N LYS A 77 9.75 8.24 33.63
CA LYS A 77 10.64 7.92 32.50
C LYS A 77 10.03 6.86 31.58
N LEU A 78 9.56 5.74 32.13
CA LEU A 78 8.93 4.67 31.34
C LEU A 78 7.68 5.14 30.60
N LYS A 79 6.82 5.94 31.26
CA LYS A 79 5.64 6.55 30.62
C LYS A 79 6.04 7.54 29.51
N ALA A 80 7.08 8.34 29.72
CA ALA A 80 7.59 9.27 28.72
C ALA A 80 8.18 8.53 27.50
N GLU A 81 8.94 7.46 27.72
CA GLU A 81 9.51 6.63 26.66
C GLU A 81 8.43 5.90 25.85
N LYS A 82 7.42 5.31 26.51
CA LYS A 82 6.26 4.70 25.82
C LYS A 82 5.52 5.74 24.96
N ARG A 83 5.28 6.94 25.49
CA ARG A 83 4.67 8.06 24.74
C ARG A 83 5.54 8.50 23.55
N HIS A 84 6.85 8.60 23.74
CA HIS A 84 7.78 9.01 22.68
C HIS A 84 7.86 7.98 21.56
N LYS A 85 7.97 6.68 21.90
CA LYS A 85 7.92 5.58 20.92
C LYS A 85 6.60 5.57 20.15
N HIS A 86 5.46 5.78 20.82
CA HIS A 86 4.15 5.86 20.17
C HIS A 86 4.06 7.08 19.23
N GLN A 87 4.54 8.25 19.66
CA GLN A 87 4.55 9.46 18.84
C GLN A 87 5.46 9.30 17.60
N GLN A 88 6.64 8.69 17.75
CA GLN A 88 7.53 8.41 16.63
C GLN A 88 6.89 7.46 15.60
N LYS A 89 6.24 6.38 16.06
CA LYS A 89 5.49 5.47 15.17
C LYS A 89 4.39 6.21 14.42
N LYS A 90 3.61 7.05 15.11
CA LYS A 90 2.54 7.87 14.50
C LYS A 90 3.09 8.85 13.46
N ASN A 91 4.22 9.50 13.76
CA ASN A 91 4.87 10.44 12.83
C ASN A 91 5.34 9.71 11.56
N LYS A 92 6.00 8.55 11.70
CA LYS A 92 6.46 7.74 10.57
C LYS A 92 5.30 7.32 9.65
N ILE A 93 4.22 6.79 10.22
CA ILE A 93 3.00 6.42 9.45
C ILE A 93 2.42 7.63 8.71
N THR A 94 2.45 8.80 9.34
CA THR A 94 1.93 10.04 8.73
C THR A 94 2.80 10.48 7.54
N GLU A 95 4.13 10.40 7.67
CA GLU A 95 5.06 10.71 6.58
C GLU A 95 4.93 9.72 5.43
N ASP A 96 4.93 8.41 5.69
CA ASP A 96 4.75 7.38 4.66
C ASP A 96 3.46 7.62 3.86
N ARG A 97 2.39 8.03 4.55
CA ARG A 97 1.11 8.35 3.92
C ARG A 97 1.14 9.64 3.09
N LYS A 98 1.93 10.64 3.48
CA LYS A 98 2.15 11.85 2.66
C LYS A 98 2.89 11.51 1.37
N VAL A 99 3.89 10.62 1.45
CA VAL A 99 4.62 10.14 0.26
C VAL A 99 3.65 9.46 -0.71
N LEU A 100 2.81 8.54 -0.22
CA LEU A 100 1.83 7.84 -1.06
C LEU A 100 0.81 8.78 -1.72
N ASN A 101 0.35 9.82 -1.03
CA ASN A 101 -0.58 10.81 -1.59
C ASN A 101 -0.03 11.53 -2.85
N ASN A 102 1.29 11.75 -2.89
CA ASN A 102 1.98 12.46 -3.96
C ASN A 102 2.56 11.52 -5.02
N MET A 103 2.46 10.21 -4.82
CA MET A 103 2.93 9.19 -5.74
C MET A 103 1.92 8.99 -6.88
N ARG A 104 2.44 8.81 -8.09
CA ARG A 104 1.70 8.32 -9.25
C ARG A 104 2.28 6.98 -9.65
N VAL A 105 1.41 5.99 -9.84
CA VAL A 105 1.81 4.65 -10.26
C VAL A 105 1.45 4.47 -11.73
N LEU A 106 2.45 4.19 -12.56
CA LEU A 106 2.27 3.87 -13.96
C LEU A 106 1.74 2.44 -14.11
N GLN A 107 0.73 2.25 -14.95
CA GLN A 107 -0.02 0.99 -15.07
C GLN A 107 0.21 0.39 -16.46
N LYS A 108 0.81 -0.81 -16.51
CA LYS A 108 1.26 -1.47 -17.76
C LYS A 108 0.11 -1.85 -18.70
N ASN A 109 -1.12 -2.00 -18.20
CA ASN A 109 -2.31 -2.34 -18.97
C ASN A 109 -3.25 -1.15 -19.20
N LEU A 110 -2.84 0.06 -18.80
CA LEU A 110 -3.64 1.28 -18.91
C LEU A 110 -3.06 2.17 -20.01
N VAL A 111 -3.84 2.45 -21.04
CA VAL A 111 -3.45 3.38 -22.10
C VAL A 111 -4.10 4.74 -21.83
N PHE A 112 -3.29 5.79 -21.79
CA PHE A 112 -3.74 7.18 -21.75
C PHE A 112 -3.61 7.80 -23.13
N VAL A 113 -4.69 8.38 -23.63
CA VAL A 113 -4.78 8.95 -24.98
C VAL A 113 -5.24 10.39 -24.87
N VAL A 114 -4.55 11.30 -25.55
CA VAL A 114 -4.94 12.71 -25.68
C VAL A 114 -5.08 13.11 -27.15
N GLY A 115 -5.87 14.15 -27.40
CA GLY A 115 -6.12 14.66 -28.73
C GLY A 115 -7.32 14.03 -29.43
N LEU A 116 -8.19 13.31 -28.71
CA LEU A 116 -9.36 12.67 -29.31
C LEU A 116 -10.35 13.73 -29.84
N PRO A 117 -10.75 13.65 -31.12
CA PRO A 117 -11.81 14.49 -31.65
C PRO A 117 -13.15 14.13 -31.01
N ASN A 118 -14.04 15.14 -30.88
CA ASN A 118 -15.29 14.97 -30.15
C ASN A 118 -16.24 13.93 -30.80
N ARG A 119 -16.06 13.65 -32.10
CA ARG A 119 -16.86 12.63 -32.79
C ARG A 119 -16.55 11.19 -32.35
N ILE A 120 -15.37 10.94 -31.76
CA ILE A 120 -14.95 9.61 -31.30
C ILE A 120 -14.76 9.55 -29.78
N SER A 121 -15.10 10.62 -29.04
CA SER A 121 -14.94 10.73 -27.59
C SER A 121 -16.07 10.05 -26.81
N GLU A 122 -16.54 8.90 -27.30
CA GLU A 122 -17.54 8.06 -26.66
C GLU A 122 -16.96 6.68 -26.32
N ALA A 123 -17.28 6.17 -25.12
CA ALA A 123 -16.68 4.94 -24.60
C ALA A 123 -16.98 3.73 -25.50
N GLU A 124 -18.22 3.60 -25.97
CA GLU A 124 -18.64 2.51 -26.85
C GLU A 124 -18.00 2.60 -28.24
N THR A 125 -17.79 3.81 -28.75
CA THR A 125 -17.08 4.03 -30.02
C THR A 125 -15.61 3.61 -29.90
N LEU A 126 -14.91 4.01 -28.84
CA LEU A 126 -13.51 3.60 -28.63
C LEU A 126 -13.35 2.07 -28.46
N LYS A 127 -14.36 1.38 -27.93
CA LYS A 127 -14.36 -0.09 -27.80
C LYS A 127 -14.52 -0.84 -29.13
N LYS A 128 -15.02 -0.20 -30.19
CA LYS A 128 -15.21 -0.86 -31.49
C LYS A 128 -13.87 -1.35 -32.05
N HIS A 129 -13.94 -2.40 -32.86
CA HIS A 129 -12.77 -3.00 -33.52
C HIS A 129 -11.98 -1.98 -34.36
N GLU A 130 -12.68 -1.04 -35.01
CA GLU A 130 -12.06 0.02 -35.82
C GLU A 130 -11.10 0.92 -35.02
N TYR A 131 -11.29 1.04 -33.70
CA TYR A 131 -10.51 1.89 -32.80
C TYR A 131 -9.59 1.07 -31.90
N PHE A 132 -9.87 1.00 -30.59
CA PHE A 132 -9.01 0.30 -29.62
C PHE A 132 -9.37 -1.20 -29.51
N GLY A 133 -10.56 -1.61 -29.92
CA GLY A 133 -11.01 -2.99 -29.80
C GLY A 133 -10.19 -4.01 -30.61
N LYS A 134 -9.47 -3.58 -31.66
CA LYS A 134 -8.59 -4.46 -32.46
C LYS A 134 -7.35 -4.95 -31.72
N PHE A 135 -6.89 -4.24 -30.69
CA PHE A 135 -5.65 -4.60 -30.01
C PHE A 135 -5.85 -5.71 -28.97
N GLY A 136 -7.05 -5.82 -28.40
CA GLY A 136 -7.36 -6.82 -27.40
C GLY A 136 -8.64 -6.54 -26.62
N LYS A 137 -8.88 -7.38 -25.60
CA LYS A 137 -10.08 -7.25 -24.75
C LYS A 137 -9.96 -6.04 -23.83
N ILE A 138 -10.83 -5.06 -24.04
CA ILE A 138 -10.93 -3.86 -23.20
C ILE A 138 -11.81 -4.18 -21.99
N LEU A 139 -11.30 -3.89 -20.79
CA LEU A 139 -12.03 -4.02 -19.53
C LEU A 139 -12.83 -2.76 -19.21
N LYS A 140 -12.24 -1.58 -19.43
CA LYS A 140 -12.83 -0.30 -19.04
C LYS A 140 -12.35 0.82 -19.96
N VAL A 141 -13.25 1.76 -20.24
CA VAL A 141 -12.94 3.02 -20.92
C VAL A 141 -13.49 4.16 -20.09
N VAL A 142 -12.63 5.13 -19.76
CA VAL A 142 -13.01 6.35 -19.05
C VAL A 142 -12.61 7.53 -19.90
N ILE A 143 -13.56 8.42 -20.19
CA ILE A 143 -13.34 9.59 -21.02
C ILE A 143 -13.36 10.83 -20.15
N ASN A 144 -12.38 11.70 -20.39
CA ASN A 144 -12.28 12.99 -19.76
C ASN A 144 -12.40 14.07 -20.85
N GLN A 145 -13.56 14.72 -20.91
CA GLN A 145 -13.87 15.76 -21.87
C GLN A 145 -13.40 17.16 -21.41
N SER A 146 -13.01 17.32 -20.14
CA SER A 146 -12.66 18.62 -19.55
C SER A 146 -11.19 19.02 -19.72
N THR A 147 -10.42 18.25 -20.49
CA THR A 147 -9.09 18.69 -20.92
C THR A 147 -9.20 19.65 -22.10
N SER A 148 -9.53 20.91 -21.80
CA SER A 148 -9.20 22.03 -22.69
C SER A 148 -7.68 22.12 -22.81
N TYR A 149 -7.03 21.19 -23.52
CA TYR A 149 -5.69 21.43 -24.04
C TYR A 149 -5.85 22.60 -24.99
N ILE A 150 -5.50 23.80 -24.52
CA ILE A 150 -5.45 25.04 -25.29
C ILE A 150 -4.28 24.91 -26.26
N GLY A 151 -4.45 24.04 -27.25
CA GLY A 151 -3.67 24.03 -28.48
C GLY A 151 -4.39 24.84 -29.54
N THR A 152 -3.67 25.20 -30.60
CA THR A 152 -4.17 25.95 -31.76
C THR A 152 -5.36 25.31 -32.48
N GLN A 153 -5.72 24.06 -32.15
CA GLN A 153 -6.74 23.25 -32.83
C GLN A 153 -8.05 23.03 -32.03
N GLY A 154 -8.27 23.77 -30.94
CA GLY A 154 -9.53 23.73 -30.16
C GLY A 154 -9.65 22.57 -29.16
N PRO A 155 -10.79 22.43 -28.47
CA PRO A 155 -10.97 21.48 -27.36
C PRO A 155 -10.88 20.02 -27.82
N SER A 156 -10.20 19.17 -27.06
CA SER A 156 -10.05 17.73 -27.34
C SER A 156 -10.27 16.90 -26.09
N ALA A 157 -10.86 15.70 -26.26
CA ALA A 157 -11.03 14.78 -25.15
C ALA A 157 -9.76 13.97 -24.90
N SER A 158 -9.64 13.45 -23.68
CA SER A 158 -8.69 12.42 -23.33
C SER A 158 -9.42 11.16 -22.89
N ALA A 159 -8.78 10.00 -23.00
CA ALA A 159 -9.35 8.73 -22.57
C ALA A 159 -8.32 7.85 -21.88
N TYR A 160 -8.81 7.05 -20.94
CA TYR A 160 -8.11 5.95 -20.31
C TYR A 160 -8.74 4.64 -20.78
N VAL A 161 -7.97 3.80 -21.45
CA VAL A 161 -8.40 2.49 -21.94
C VAL A 161 -7.64 1.42 -21.18
N THR A 162 -8.36 0.61 -20.41
CA THR A 162 -7.78 -0.49 -19.62
C THR A 162 -7.94 -1.81 -20.37
N TYR A 163 -6.83 -2.47 -20.68
CA TYR A 163 -6.83 -3.79 -21.32
C TYR A 163 -6.76 -4.92 -20.30
N SER A 164 -7.25 -6.09 -20.71
CA SER A 164 -7.08 -7.32 -19.93
C SER A 164 -5.64 -7.80 -19.88
N ARG A 165 -4.83 -7.45 -20.88
CA ARG A 165 -3.43 -7.83 -21.01
C ARG A 165 -2.56 -6.60 -21.21
N CYS A 166 -1.39 -6.57 -20.58
CA CYS A 166 -0.43 -5.48 -20.76
C CYS A 166 0.15 -5.45 -22.18
N GLU A 167 0.31 -6.59 -22.85
CA GLU A 167 0.82 -6.62 -24.22
C GLU A 167 -0.13 -5.94 -25.21
N ASP A 168 -1.44 -6.05 -24.99
CA ASP A 168 -2.46 -5.41 -25.82
C ASP A 168 -2.40 -3.88 -25.67
N ALA A 169 -2.15 -3.40 -24.46
CA ALA A 169 -1.97 -1.97 -24.17
C ALA A 169 -0.72 -1.42 -24.88
N LEU A 170 0.41 -2.12 -24.81
CA LEU A 170 1.64 -1.70 -25.49
C LEU A 170 1.46 -1.68 -27.02
N ARG A 171 0.83 -2.71 -27.61
CA ARG A 171 0.50 -2.73 -29.04
C ARG A 171 -0.40 -1.57 -29.44
N ALA A 172 -1.41 -1.26 -28.62
CA ALA A 172 -2.29 -0.13 -28.85
C ALA A 172 -1.52 1.20 -28.84
N ILE A 173 -0.62 1.40 -27.88
CA ILE A 173 0.17 2.64 -27.82
C ILE A 173 1.07 2.77 -29.04
N LEU A 174 1.83 1.72 -29.40
CA LEU A 174 2.73 1.75 -30.55
C LEU A 174 1.99 2.06 -31.86
N ALA A 175 0.79 1.53 -32.03
CA ALA A 175 -0.01 1.73 -33.24
C ALA A 175 -0.79 3.05 -33.28
N VAL A 176 -1.15 3.62 -32.12
CA VAL A 176 -1.98 4.83 -32.03
C VAL A 176 -1.15 6.10 -31.82
N ASN A 177 0.02 5.99 -31.19
CA ASN A 177 0.86 7.15 -30.90
C ASN A 177 1.30 7.83 -32.21
N ASN A 178 1.05 9.13 -32.32
CA ASN A 178 1.28 9.98 -33.48
C ASN A 178 0.38 9.72 -34.70
N VAL A 179 -0.71 8.95 -34.57
CA VAL A 179 -1.72 8.82 -35.63
C VAL A 179 -2.54 10.10 -35.76
N ILE A 180 -2.84 10.52 -37.00
CA ILE A 180 -3.64 11.70 -37.29
C ILE A 180 -5.11 11.31 -37.52
N ILE A 181 -6.03 11.93 -36.79
CA ILE A 181 -7.48 11.79 -36.98
C ILE A 181 -8.09 13.20 -36.97
N ASP A 182 -8.83 13.59 -38.01
CA ASP A 182 -9.41 14.94 -38.17
C ASP A 182 -8.39 16.07 -37.97
N ASN A 183 -7.23 15.95 -38.61
CA ASN A 183 -6.11 16.88 -38.48
C ASN A 183 -5.53 17.02 -37.06
N ARG A 184 -5.91 16.14 -36.13
CA ARG A 184 -5.34 16.06 -34.78
C ARG A 184 -4.42 14.87 -34.64
N VAL A 185 -3.23 15.11 -34.12
CA VAL A 185 -2.28 14.05 -33.77
C VAL A 185 -2.69 13.47 -32.42
N LEU A 186 -3.04 12.19 -32.39
CA LEU A 186 -3.23 11.45 -31.17
C LEU A 186 -1.88 11.19 -30.51
N LYS A 187 -1.80 11.41 -29.20
CA LYS A 187 -0.67 10.95 -28.39
C LYS A 187 -1.16 9.88 -27.44
N ALA A 188 -0.52 8.72 -27.49
CA ALA A 188 -0.82 7.60 -26.62
C ALA A 188 0.43 7.27 -25.79
N SER A 189 0.21 7.00 -24.50
CA SER A 189 1.26 6.59 -23.57
C SER A 189 0.66 5.65 -22.52
N LEU A 190 1.52 5.07 -21.68
CA LEU A 190 1.03 4.39 -20.48
C LEU A 190 0.38 5.39 -19.52
N GLY A 191 -0.73 4.97 -18.93
CA GLY A 191 -1.50 5.75 -17.98
C GLY A 191 -0.92 5.66 -16.58
N THR A 192 -1.07 6.74 -15.81
CA THR A 192 -0.78 6.74 -14.38
C THR A 192 -2.05 6.80 -13.56
N THR A 193 -2.05 6.13 -12.41
CA THR A 193 -3.11 6.23 -11.41
C THR A 193 -2.56 6.74 -10.07
N LYS A 194 -3.47 7.13 -9.19
CA LYS A 194 -3.18 7.46 -7.80
C LYS A 194 -3.66 6.32 -6.91
N TYR A 195 -3.13 6.27 -5.69
CA TYR A 195 -3.68 5.40 -4.66
C TYR A 195 -5.08 5.85 -4.26
N CYS A 196 -5.97 4.88 -4.00
CA CYS A 196 -7.30 5.17 -3.49
C CYS A 196 -7.22 5.81 -2.11
N SER A 197 -8.02 6.84 -1.86
CA SER A 197 -8.06 7.51 -0.55
C SER A 197 -8.50 6.59 0.59
N ASN A 198 -9.37 5.60 0.32
CA ASN A 198 -9.79 4.58 1.29
C ASN A 198 -8.68 3.55 1.51
N PHE A 199 -7.99 3.12 0.45
CA PHE A 199 -6.81 2.25 0.56
C PHE A 199 -5.73 2.89 1.44
N MET A 200 -5.42 4.17 1.22
CA MET A 200 -4.47 4.91 2.06
C MET A 200 -4.94 5.13 3.51
N LYS A 201 -6.23 4.93 3.79
CA LYS A 201 -6.81 4.94 5.15
C LYS A 201 -6.84 3.55 5.79
N ASN A 202 -6.37 2.51 5.10
CA ASN A 202 -6.59 1.11 5.46
C ASN A 202 -8.09 0.79 5.64
N GLN A 203 -8.94 1.38 4.80
CA GLN A 203 -10.39 1.18 4.81
C GLN A 203 -10.86 0.52 3.51
N PRO A 204 -11.91 -0.32 3.56
CA PRO A 204 -12.51 -0.90 2.37
C PRO A 204 -13.10 0.22 1.50
N CYS A 205 -12.87 0.12 0.19
CA CYS A 205 -13.43 1.07 -0.75
C CYS A 205 -14.88 0.70 -1.09
N PRO A 206 -15.86 1.61 -0.93
CA PRO A 206 -17.26 1.32 -1.26
C PRO A 206 -17.52 1.28 -2.78
N LYS A 207 -16.56 1.74 -3.60
CA LYS A 207 -16.68 1.74 -5.06
C LYS A 207 -16.19 0.40 -5.61
N THR A 208 -17.11 -0.39 -6.15
CA THR A 208 -16.82 -1.70 -6.79
C THR A 208 -15.92 -1.57 -8.02
N ASP A 209 -16.05 -0.47 -8.77
CA ASP A 209 -15.24 -0.18 -9.96
C ASP A 209 -14.41 1.10 -9.80
N CYS A 210 -13.71 1.18 -8.65
CA CYS A 210 -12.86 2.31 -8.34
C CYS A 210 -11.68 2.42 -9.30
N MET A 211 -11.43 3.61 -9.85
CA MET A 211 -10.33 3.85 -10.81
C MET A 211 -8.94 3.95 -10.18
N TYR A 212 -8.86 3.99 -8.85
CA TYR A 212 -7.62 4.18 -8.11
C TYR A 212 -7.09 2.87 -7.55
N LEU A 213 -5.78 2.82 -7.28
CA LEU A 213 -5.10 1.59 -6.86
C LEU A 213 -5.46 1.21 -5.41
N HIS A 214 -5.75 -0.07 -5.18
CA HIS A 214 -6.03 -0.67 -3.85
C HIS A 214 -4.93 -1.65 -3.40
N GLU A 215 -3.77 -1.54 -4.02
CA GLU A 215 -2.59 -2.35 -3.71
C GLU A 215 -1.35 -1.45 -3.84
N MET A 216 -0.23 -1.88 -3.25
CA MET A 216 1.02 -1.14 -3.40
C MET A 216 1.55 -1.30 -4.83
N GLY A 217 1.82 -0.19 -5.50
CA GLY A 217 2.35 -0.18 -6.85
C GLY A 217 3.79 -0.69 -6.90
N GLU A 218 4.22 -1.16 -8.07
CA GLU A 218 5.62 -1.51 -8.30
C GLU A 218 6.51 -0.29 -8.02
N PRO A 219 7.57 -0.41 -7.19
CA PRO A 219 8.44 0.71 -6.86
C PRO A 219 9.07 1.36 -8.11
N GLU A 220 9.45 0.56 -9.09
CA GLU A 220 10.06 1.04 -10.35
C GLU A 220 9.07 1.77 -11.27
N ALA A 221 7.77 1.51 -11.12
CA ALA A 221 6.69 2.17 -11.85
C ALA A 221 6.02 3.28 -11.02
N SER A 222 6.57 3.61 -9.85
CA SER A 222 6.02 4.60 -8.92
C SER A 222 6.89 5.85 -8.93
N PHE A 223 6.27 6.99 -9.21
CA PHE A 223 6.98 8.25 -9.40
C PHE A 223 6.36 9.36 -8.58
N THR A 224 7.19 10.17 -7.95
CA THR A 224 6.78 11.45 -7.37
C THR A 224 6.46 12.47 -8.46
N LYS A 225 5.80 13.57 -8.09
CA LYS A 225 5.51 14.67 -9.03
C LYS A 225 6.77 15.22 -9.69
N ASP A 226 7.87 15.33 -8.95
CA ASP A 226 9.13 15.87 -9.44
C ASP A 226 9.81 14.91 -10.41
N GLU A 227 9.78 13.60 -10.12
CA GLU A 227 10.29 12.56 -11.03
C GLU A 227 9.49 12.46 -12.33
N MET A 228 8.18 12.69 -12.25
CA MET A 228 7.34 12.81 -13.44
C MET A 228 7.78 14.01 -14.31
N GLN A 229 8.08 15.16 -13.70
CA GLN A 229 8.57 16.35 -14.41
C GLN A 229 9.96 16.14 -15.02
N GLN A 230 10.80 15.34 -14.36
CA GLN A 230 12.12 14.95 -14.87
C GLN A 230 12.06 13.89 -15.99
N GLY A 231 10.88 13.36 -16.31
CA GLY A 231 10.72 12.40 -17.41
C GLY A 231 11.01 10.94 -17.05
N LYS A 232 11.27 10.60 -15.77
CA LYS A 232 11.59 9.22 -15.36
C LYS A 232 10.54 8.18 -15.76
N HIS A 233 9.27 8.57 -15.76
CA HIS A 233 8.16 7.73 -16.21
C HIS A 233 8.24 7.38 -17.70
N GLN A 234 8.73 8.29 -18.53
CA GLN A 234 8.92 8.06 -19.97
C GLN A 234 10.11 7.13 -20.22
N GLU A 235 11.18 7.25 -19.41
CA GLU A 235 12.32 6.32 -19.46
C GLU A 235 11.90 4.90 -19.08
N TYR A 236 11.08 4.76 -18.02
CA TYR A 236 10.52 3.46 -17.63
C TYR A 236 9.63 2.88 -18.73
N GLU A 237 8.73 3.69 -19.29
CA GLU A 237 7.90 3.28 -20.43
C GLU A 237 8.76 2.84 -21.64
N LYS A 238 9.85 3.56 -21.95
CA LYS A 238 10.79 3.17 -23.01
C LYS A 238 11.44 1.81 -22.75
N LYS A 239 11.88 1.55 -21.50
CA LYS A 239 12.44 0.24 -21.12
C LYS A 239 11.44 -0.90 -21.30
N LEU A 240 10.16 -0.66 -20.98
CA LEU A 240 9.10 -1.64 -21.21
C LEU A 240 8.92 -1.94 -22.70
N TYR A 241 8.99 -0.93 -23.57
CA TYR A 241 8.95 -1.15 -25.01
C TYR A 241 10.14 -1.96 -25.53
N GLU A 242 11.34 -1.66 -25.04
CA GLU A 242 12.55 -2.38 -25.42
C GLU A 242 12.46 -3.86 -25.01
N GLN A 243 12.02 -4.14 -23.78
CA GLN A 243 11.77 -5.51 -23.31
C GLN A 243 10.70 -6.22 -24.16
N TYR A 244 9.59 -5.55 -24.46
CA TYR A 244 8.53 -6.12 -25.28
C TYR A 244 9.00 -6.45 -26.71
N ASN A 245 9.79 -5.57 -27.32
CA ASN A 245 10.35 -5.79 -28.66
C ASN A 245 11.36 -6.94 -28.67
N VAL A 246 12.14 -7.11 -27.60
CA VAL A 246 13.03 -8.26 -27.43
C VAL A 246 12.20 -9.55 -27.37
N VAL A 247 11.16 -9.61 -26.54
CA VAL A 247 10.26 -10.78 -26.45
C VAL A 247 9.59 -11.08 -27.78
N LEU A 248 9.07 -10.07 -28.49
CA LEU A 248 8.49 -10.24 -29.82
C LEU A 248 9.49 -10.83 -30.82
N ARG A 249 10.73 -10.32 -30.82
CA ARG A 249 11.79 -10.86 -31.68
C ARG A 249 12.07 -12.32 -31.32
N TYR A 250 12.20 -12.65 -30.04
CA TYR A 250 12.42 -14.03 -29.57
C TYR A 250 11.31 -14.99 -29.98
N VAL A 251 10.04 -14.60 -29.84
CA VAL A 251 8.90 -15.43 -30.25
C VAL A 251 8.87 -15.64 -31.77
N ILE A 252 9.33 -14.64 -32.54
CA ILE A 252 9.39 -14.74 -34.01
C ILE A 252 10.62 -15.54 -34.48
N THR A 253 11.76 -15.47 -33.77
CA THR A 253 13.03 -16.10 -34.18
C THR A 253 13.33 -17.45 -33.51
N GLY A 254 12.60 -17.85 -32.46
CA GLY A 254 12.69 -19.18 -31.86
C GLY A 254 13.99 -19.52 -31.11
N LEU A 255 14.79 -18.53 -30.70
CA LEU A 255 16.07 -18.77 -30.01
C LEU A 255 15.91 -18.75 -28.47
N GLU A 256 16.00 -19.89 -27.81
CA GLU A 256 16.08 -19.97 -26.34
C GLU A 256 17.37 -19.30 -25.83
N VAL A 257 17.28 -18.43 -24.81
CA VAL A 257 18.47 -17.89 -24.14
C VAL A 257 18.84 -18.81 -22.99
N SER A 258 19.92 -19.56 -23.18
CA SER A 258 20.70 -20.10 -22.08
C SER A 258 21.26 -18.93 -21.25
N HIS A 259 20.72 -18.74 -20.04
CA HIS A 259 21.26 -17.79 -19.06
C HIS A 259 22.69 -18.18 -18.65
N PHE A 260 23.60 -17.20 -18.67
CA PHE A 260 24.83 -17.18 -17.87
C PHE A 260 24.65 -16.16 -16.76
#